data_AF-A0A920ELE5-F1
#
_entry.id   AF-A0A920ELE5-F1
#
_cell.length_a   1.000
_cell.length_b   1.000
_cell.length_c   1.000
_cell.angle_alpha   90.00
_cell.angle_beta   90.00
_cell.angle_gamma   90.00
#
_symmetry.space_group_name_H-M   'P 1'
#
loop_
_entity.id
_entity.type
_entity.pdbx_description
1 polymer ?
#
loop_
_entity_poly.entity_id
_entity_poly.type
_entity_poly.pdbx_seq_one_letter_code
_entity_poly.pdbx_strand_id
1 'polypeptide(L)'
;MKDSSDILIHEIIDDYQCPFTASEVHGFFTGLVLSNISNIDLDKKILAFMDIDEGSISKSRKLIKSIQNELKSSNLDIQAGEESDYKEIASSLAEWTYYFLISYKESGSSENIDNRITEILDVFDEISQLNQKYKVDDDNKVNQESLNDIHDFIEKSVQYIFNKKDDK
;
A
#
# COMPACT_ATOMS: atom_id res chain seq x y z
N MET A 1 17.55 12.18 -11.86
CA MET A 1 16.27 11.47 -12.02
C MET A 1 15.64 11.40 -10.65
N LYS A 2 14.35 11.70 -10.50
CA LYS A 2 13.62 11.36 -9.27
C LYS A 2 13.45 9.85 -9.33
N ASP A 3 13.96 9.13 -8.35
CA ASP A 3 13.77 7.68 -8.25
C ASP A 3 12.26 7.47 -8.01
N SER A 4 11.51 6.99 -9.01
CA SER A 4 10.10 6.60 -8.86
C SER A 4 9.99 5.54 -7.77
N SER A 5 8.94 5.55 -6.95
CA SER A 5 8.72 4.49 -5.96
C SER A 5 8.78 3.10 -6.61
N ASP A 6 8.23 2.96 -7.81
CA ASP A 6 8.24 1.74 -8.62
C ASP A 6 9.66 1.19 -8.90
N ILE A 7 10.61 2.07 -9.28
CA ILE A 7 12.00 1.66 -9.53
C ILE A 7 12.63 1.16 -8.23
N LEU A 8 12.41 1.87 -7.12
CA LEU A 8 12.99 1.51 -5.83
C LEU A 8 12.39 0.22 -5.26
N ILE A 9 11.13 -0.09 -5.55
CA ILE A 9 10.48 -1.35 -5.20
C ILE A 9 11.20 -2.51 -5.88
N HIS A 10 11.37 -2.43 -7.20
CA HIS A 10 12.06 -3.48 -7.97
C HIS A 10 13.53 -3.63 -7.54
N GLU A 11 14.25 -2.52 -7.26
CA GLU A 11 15.60 -2.59 -6.71
C GLU A 11 15.66 -3.27 -5.33
N ILE A 12 14.64 -3.09 -4.48
CA ILE A 12 14.59 -3.78 -3.18
C ILE A 12 14.34 -5.28 -3.39
N ILE A 13 13.44 -5.63 -4.32
CA ILE A 13 13.12 -7.02 -4.62
C ILE A 13 14.34 -7.76 -5.17
N ASP A 14 14.96 -7.21 -6.21
CA ASP A 14 16.04 -7.88 -6.92
C ASP A 14 17.34 -7.93 -6.10
N ASP A 15 17.75 -6.80 -5.52
CA ASP A 15 19.06 -6.71 -4.88
C ASP A 15 19.12 -7.39 -3.50
N TYR A 16 17.97 -7.54 -2.82
CA TYR A 16 17.89 -8.17 -1.50
C TYR A 16 17.08 -9.46 -1.48
N GLN A 17 16.68 -9.98 -2.65
CA GLN A 17 15.92 -11.24 -2.78
C GLN A 17 14.64 -11.25 -1.94
N CYS A 18 13.95 -10.10 -1.92
CA CYS A 18 12.69 -9.94 -1.19
C CYS A 18 11.66 -10.96 -1.72
N PRO A 19 11.02 -11.77 -0.87
CA PRO A 19 10.10 -12.81 -1.32
C PRO A 19 8.71 -12.27 -1.72
N PHE A 20 8.51 -10.95 -1.61
CA PHE A 20 7.22 -10.27 -1.78
C PHE A 20 7.08 -9.65 -3.19
N THR A 21 5.84 -9.55 -3.66
CA THR A 21 5.48 -8.90 -4.92
C THR A 21 5.64 -7.38 -4.83
N ALA A 22 5.68 -6.70 -5.99
CA ALA A 22 5.72 -5.24 -6.03
C ALA A 22 4.51 -4.60 -5.32
N SER A 23 3.31 -5.20 -5.46
CA SER A 23 2.09 -4.74 -4.80
C SER A 23 2.17 -4.90 -3.28
N GLU A 24 2.68 -6.02 -2.78
CA GLU A 24 2.89 -6.27 -1.35
C GLU A 24 3.90 -5.26 -0.76
N VAL A 25 5.05 -5.07 -1.41
CA VAL A 25 6.07 -4.09 -0.99
C VAL A 25 5.47 -2.68 -0.98
N HIS A 26 4.77 -2.29 -2.05
CA HIS A 26 4.21 -0.95 -2.16
C HIS A 26 3.16 -0.68 -1.06
N GLY A 27 2.24 -1.62 -0.83
CA GLY A 27 1.23 -1.52 0.23
C GLY A 27 1.88 -1.41 1.61
N PHE A 28 2.86 -2.27 1.90
CA PHE A 28 3.60 -2.25 3.16
C PHE A 28 4.27 -0.90 3.38
N PHE A 29 5.05 -0.41 2.42
CA PHE A 29 5.77 0.86 2.57
C PHE A 29 4.84 2.08 2.63
N THR A 30 3.71 2.04 1.91
CA THR A 30 2.70 3.11 1.99
C THR A 30 2.08 3.19 3.38
N GLY A 31 1.69 2.04 3.97
CA GLY A 31 1.16 2.05 5.33
C GLY A 31 2.21 2.48 6.37
N LEU A 32 3.51 2.22 6.17
CA LEU A 32 4.57 2.80 7.02
C LEU A 32 4.65 4.34 6.92
N VAL A 33 4.55 4.90 5.71
CA VAL A 33 4.55 6.36 5.49
C VAL A 33 3.37 7.03 6.22
N LEU A 34 2.20 6.40 6.17
CA LEU A 34 0.99 6.91 6.81
C LEU A 34 0.95 6.62 8.32
N SER A 35 1.69 5.63 8.81
CA SER A 35 1.82 5.33 10.23
C SER A 35 2.48 6.46 11.03
N ASN A 36 2.11 6.61 12.29
CA ASN A 36 2.78 7.54 13.21
C ASN A 36 3.75 6.76 14.13
N ILE A 37 4.83 6.27 13.52
CA ILE A 37 5.90 5.49 14.16
C ILE A 37 7.25 6.22 14.08
N SER A 38 8.13 5.96 15.04
CA SER A 38 9.49 6.52 15.02
C SER A 38 10.34 5.87 13.93
N ASN A 39 11.36 6.57 13.43
CA ASN A 39 12.29 6.01 12.42
C ASN A 39 13.00 4.73 12.89
N ILE A 40 13.28 4.60 14.20
CA ILE A 40 13.95 3.41 14.75
C ILE A 40 13.00 2.21 14.72
N ASP A 41 11.73 2.41 15.04
CA ASP A 41 10.72 1.34 15.02
C ASP A 41 10.35 0.96 13.58
N LEU A 42 10.43 1.93 12.67
CA LEU A 42 10.22 1.73 11.24
C LEU A 42 11.28 0.79 10.64
N ASP A 43 12.58 1.03 10.86
CA ASP A 43 13.63 0.18 10.29
C ASP A 43 13.53 -1.26 10.82
N LYS A 44 13.25 -1.41 12.11
CA LYS A 44 13.03 -2.74 12.73
C LYS A 44 11.85 -3.46 12.10
N LYS A 45 10.75 -2.75 11.84
CA LYS A 45 9.55 -3.33 11.22
C LYS A 45 9.83 -3.77 9.79
N ILE A 46 10.60 -3.00 9.02
CA ILE A 46 11.02 -3.37 7.66
C ILE A 46 11.82 -4.66 7.69
N LEU A 47 12.89 -4.73 8.49
CA LEU A 47 13.74 -5.93 8.56
C LEU A 47 13.00 -7.16 9.07
N ALA A 48 12.05 -6.98 9.99
CA ALA A 48 11.29 -8.08 10.57
C ALA A 48 10.21 -8.65 9.64
N PHE A 49 9.61 -7.81 8.79
CA PHE A 49 8.50 -8.24 7.92
C PHE A 49 8.91 -8.52 6.48
N MET A 50 9.83 -7.73 5.92
CA MET A 50 10.17 -7.81 4.50
C MET A 50 11.19 -8.93 4.18
N ASP A 51 11.70 -9.64 5.20
CA ASP A 51 12.69 -10.72 5.04
C ASP A 51 13.92 -10.29 4.22
N ILE A 52 14.42 -9.07 4.51
CA ILE A 52 15.59 -8.45 3.87
C ILE A 52 16.64 -8.05 4.92
N ASP A 53 17.90 -7.89 4.50
CA ASP A 53 19.02 -7.57 5.39
C ASP A 53 19.20 -6.06 5.69
N GLU A 54 20.09 -5.74 6.63
CA GLU A 54 20.39 -4.36 7.05
C GLU A 54 20.90 -3.46 5.91
N GLY A 55 21.51 -4.03 4.87
CA GLY A 55 21.96 -3.30 3.68
C GLY A 55 20.82 -2.63 2.92
N SER A 56 19.60 -3.17 3.03
CA SER A 56 18.38 -2.64 2.40
C SER A 56 17.87 -1.34 3.00
N ILE A 57 18.25 -1.00 4.23
CA ILE A 57 17.67 0.14 4.98
C ILE A 57 17.84 1.47 4.23
N SER A 58 18.99 1.68 3.59
CA SER A 58 19.25 2.90 2.83
C SER A 58 18.27 3.07 1.67
N LYS A 59 18.01 2.00 0.91
CA LYS A 59 17.03 2.02 -0.20
C LYS A 59 15.60 2.09 0.31
N SER A 60 15.27 1.33 1.35
CA SER A 60 13.97 1.36 2.01
C SER A 60 13.58 2.78 2.47
N ARG A 61 14.52 3.52 3.06
CA ARG A 61 14.31 4.93 3.43
C ARG A 61 14.17 5.87 2.24
N LYS A 62 14.80 5.57 1.10
CA LYS A 62 14.56 6.31 -0.15
C LYS A 62 13.15 6.05 -0.68
N LEU A 63 12.70 4.79 -0.65
CA LEU A 63 11.35 4.41 -1.06
C LEU A 63 10.29 5.14 -0.25
N ILE A 64 10.43 5.17 1.09
CA ILE A 64 9.56 5.94 2.00
C ILE A 64 9.47 7.41 1.59
N LYS A 65 10.62 8.03 1.33
CA LYS A 65 10.67 9.43 0.89
C LYS A 65 10.03 9.62 -0.48
N SER A 66 10.17 8.66 -1.39
CA SER A 66 9.57 8.73 -2.71
C SER A 66 8.05 8.68 -2.64
N ILE A 67 7.50 7.67 -1.95
CA ILE A 67 6.06 7.53 -1.69
C ILE A 67 5.52 8.78 -0.99
N GLN A 68 6.22 9.29 0.03
CA GLN A 68 5.81 10.52 0.70
C GLN A 68 5.77 11.73 -0.25
N ASN A 69 6.69 11.83 -1.21
CA ASN A 69 6.68 12.89 -2.20
C ASN A 69 5.55 12.72 -3.21
N GLU A 70 5.26 11.49 -3.62
CA GLU A 70 4.15 11.15 -4.54
C GLU A 70 2.80 11.54 -3.92
N LEU A 71 2.57 11.17 -2.66
CA LEU A 71 1.41 11.58 -1.85
C LEU A 71 1.27 13.10 -1.73
N LYS A 72 2.37 13.82 -1.48
CA LYS A 72 2.37 15.30 -1.44
C LYS A 72 2.03 15.93 -2.78
N SER A 73 2.36 15.26 -3.89
CA SER A 73 2.00 15.71 -5.23
C SER A 73 0.67 15.15 -5.74
N SER A 74 -0.04 14.35 -4.93
CA SER A 74 -1.25 13.62 -5.33
C SER A 74 -1.07 12.78 -6.60
N ASN A 75 0.11 12.16 -6.70
CA ASN A 75 0.53 11.31 -7.82
C ASN A 75 0.98 9.93 -7.34
N LEU A 76 0.47 9.47 -6.18
CA LEU A 76 0.69 8.08 -5.79
C LEU A 76 -0.08 7.20 -6.78
N ASP A 77 0.60 6.20 -7.33
CA ASP A 77 0.06 5.32 -8.36
C ASP A 77 0.15 3.88 -7.87
N ILE A 78 -1.00 3.27 -7.60
CA ILE A 78 -1.07 1.89 -7.11
C ILE A 78 -1.08 0.95 -8.30
N GLN A 79 0.09 0.42 -8.64
CA GLN A 79 0.22 -0.56 -9.71
C GLN A 79 -0.50 -1.88 -9.36
N ALA A 80 -1.51 -2.21 -10.17
CA ALA A 80 -2.34 -3.41 -9.99
C ALA A 80 -2.24 -4.38 -11.18
N GLY A 81 -1.16 -4.35 -11.97
CA GLY A 81 -0.99 -5.23 -13.15
C GLY A 81 -1.62 -4.66 -14.43
N GLU A 82 -1.64 -5.48 -15.50
CA GLU A 82 -2.16 -5.05 -16.81
C GLU A 82 -3.70 -5.10 -16.85
N GLU A 83 -4.33 -4.09 -17.47
CA GLU A 83 -5.80 -3.93 -17.55
C GLU A 83 -6.57 -5.16 -18.09
N SER A 84 -5.88 -6.08 -18.78
CA SER A 84 -6.49 -7.23 -19.43
C SER A 84 -6.63 -8.49 -18.56
N ASP A 85 -5.93 -8.59 -17.42
CA ASP A 85 -6.03 -9.73 -16.50
C ASP A 85 -6.66 -9.32 -15.16
N TYR A 86 -7.98 -9.43 -15.08
CA TYR A 86 -8.73 -9.07 -13.86
C TYR A 86 -8.32 -9.90 -12.63
N LYS A 87 -7.78 -11.13 -12.80
CA LYS A 87 -7.36 -11.94 -11.65
C LYS A 87 -6.06 -11.43 -11.06
N GLU A 88 -5.17 -10.98 -11.93
CA GLU A 88 -3.94 -10.32 -11.53
C GLU A 88 -4.28 -9.02 -10.79
N ILE A 89 -5.14 -8.17 -11.36
CA ILE A 89 -5.62 -6.94 -10.71
C ILE A 89 -6.26 -7.22 -9.35
N ALA A 90 -7.19 -8.15 -9.29
CA ALA A 90 -7.85 -8.58 -8.05
C ALA A 90 -6.83 -9.03 -6.99
N SER A 91 -5.82 -9.79 -7.38
CA SER A 91 -4.80 -10.30 -6.47
C SER A 91 -3.88 -9.19 -6.00
N SER A 92 -3.40 -8.32 -6.90
CA SER A 92 -2.56 -7.18 -6.58
C SER A 92 -3.24 -6.19 -5.63
N LEU A 93 -4.53 -5.88 -5.83
CA LEU A 93 -5.27 -4.99 -4.92
C LEU A 93 -5.49 -5.63 -3.54
N ALA A 94 -5.78 -6.93 -3.51
CA ALA A 94 -5.93 -7.68 -2.25
C ALA A 94 -4.61 -7.74 -1.47
N GLU A 95 -3.50 -8.06 -2.15
CA GLU A 95 -2.15 -8.05 -1.59
C GLU A 95 -1.78 -6.65 -1.08
N TRP A 96 -1.96 -5.62 -1.91
CA TRP A 96 -1.62 -4.25 -1.54
C TRP A 96 -2.35 -3.81 -0.27
N THR A 97 -3.67 -4.02 -0.20
CA THR A 97 -4.48 -3.64 0.96
C THR A 97 -4.13 -4.45 2.21
N TYR A 98 -3.87 -5.75 2.07
CA TYR A 98 -3.41 -6.59 3.16
C TYR A 98 -2.11 -6.09 3.79
N TYR A 99 -1.09 -5.82 2.97
CA TYR A 99 0.21 -5.35 3.47
C TYR A 99 0.18 -3.92 3.97
N PHE A 100 -0.67 -3.08 3.39
CA PHE A 100 -0.98 -1.76 3.95
C PHE A 100 -1.52 -1.89 5.37
N LEU A 101 -2.49 -2.77 5.61
CA LEU A 101 -3.09 -2.97 6.95
C LEU A 101 -2.09 -3.52 7.97
N ILE A 102 -1.21 -4.45 7.56
CA ILE A 102 -0.12 -4.96 8.43
C ILE A 102 0.79 -3.82 8.88
N SER A 103 1.14 -2.93 7.94
CA SER A 103 2.15 -1.91 8.18
C SER A 103 1.58 -0.68 8.87
N TYR A 104 0.33 -0.30 8.54
CA TYR A 104 -0.37 0.85 9.08
C TYR A 104 -0.62 0.74 10.58
N LYS A 105 -0.19 1.75 11.32
CA LYS A 105 -0.48 1.93 12.73
C LYS A 105 -0.84 3.39 12.99
N GLU A 106 -2.11 3.61 13.27
CA GLU A 106 -2.57 4.87 13.85
C GLU A 106 -2.08 4.93 15.31
N SER A 107 -1.52 6.06 15.71
CA SER A 107 -1.17 6.29 17.12
C SER A 107 -1.94 7.50 17.66
N GLY A 108 -2.70 7.24 18.73
CA GLY A 108 -3.59 8.19 19.39
C GLY A 108 -4.43 7.47 20.45
N SER A 109 -4.93 8.21 21.44
CA SER A 109 -6.01 7.71 22.31
C SER A 109 -7.26 7.49 21.47
N SER A 110 -8.04 6.45 21.79
CA SER A 110 -9.28 6.06 21.09
C SER A 110 -10.33 7.17 20.93
N GLU A 111 -10.15 8.30 21.63
CA GLU A 111 -11.04 9.47 21.59
C GLU A 111 -10.80 10.40 20.39
N ASN A 112 -9.72 10.21 19.61
CA ASN A 112 -9.34 11.09 18.48
C ASN A 112 -9.13 10.35 17.14
N ILE A 113 -9.59 9.11 17.04
CA ILE A 113 -9.55 8.35 15.78
C ILE A 113 -10.66 8.88 14.87
N ASP A 114 -10.31 9.25 13.64
CA ASP A 114 -11.29 9.69 12.65
C ASP A 114 -12.14 8.48 12.24
N ASN A 115 -13.46 8.53 12.52
CA ASN A 115 -14.38 7.45 12.17
C ASN A 115 -14.29 7.08 10.69
N ARG A 116 -14.01 8.04 9.81
CA ARG A 116 -13.86 7.78 8.37
C ARG A 116 -12.58 6.99 8.06
N ILE A 117 -11.50 7.20 8.81
CA ILE A 117 -10.30 6.35 8.69
C ILE A 117 -10.63 4.93 9.13
N THR A 118 -11.40 4.75 10.21
CA THR A 118 -11.85 3.41 10.65
C THR A 118 -12.68 2.72 9.56
N GLU A 119 -13.67 3.42 8.98
CA GLU A 119 -14.50 2.88 7.89
C GLU A 119 -13.66 2.52 6.65
N ILE A 120 -12.66 3.33 6.30
CA ILE A 120 -11.73 3.03 5.20
C ILE A 120 -10.95 1.74 5.49
N LEU A 121 -10.45 1.57 6.70
CA LEU A 121 -9.67 0.39 7.08
C LEU A 121 -10.54 -0.87 7.09
N ASP A 122 -11.80 -0.78 7.51
CA ASP A 122 -12.77 -1.88 7.43
C ASP A 122 -13.01 -2.29 5.97
N VAL A 123 -13.13 -1.33 5.04
CA VAL A 123 -13.26 -1.62 3.61
C VAL A 123 -11.96 -2.22 3.05
N PHE A 124 -10.79 -1.75 3.48
CA PHE A 124 -9.51 -2.33 3.09
C PHE A 124 -9.39 -3.79 3.56
N ASP A 125 -9.90 -4.13 4.75
CA ASP A 125 -9.93 -5.52 5.23
C ASP A 125 -10.79 -6.41 4.33
N GLU A 126 -11.94 -5.90 3.86
CA GLU A 126 -12.77 -6.62 2.89
C GLU A 126 -12.09 -6.77 1.52
N ILE A 127 -11.42 -5.72 1.02
CA ILE A 127 -10.66 -5.78 -0.24
C ILE A 127 -9.48 -6.76 -0.13
N SER A 128 -8.84 -6.86 1.04
CA SER A 128 -7.72 -7.79 1.26
C SER A 128 -8.09 -9.27 1.05
N GLN A 129 -9.40 -9.56 1.04
CA GLN A 129 -9.96 -10.89 0.87
C GLN A 129 -10.65 -11.07 -0.48
N LEU A 130 -10.46 -10.12 -1.41
CA LEU A 130 -11.18 -10.07 -2.69
C LEU A 130 -11.01 -11.34 -3.52
N ASN A 131 -9.79 -11.85 -3.63
CA ASN A 131 -9.45 -13.07 -4.37
C ASN A 131 -9.89 -14.38 -3.69
N GLN A 132 -10.40 -14.32 -2.45
CA GLN A 132 -10.87 -15.49 -1.68
C GLN A 132 -12.39 -15.54 -1.57
N LYS A 133 -13.04 -14.39 -1.36
CA LYS A 133 -14.48 -14.30 -1.06
C LYS A 133 -15.37 -14.13 -2.28
N TYR A 134 -14.89 -13.46 -3.32
CA TYR A 134 -15.75 -13.01 -4.42
C TYR A 134 -15.63 -13.89 -5.65
N LYS A 135 -16.76 -14.15 -6.28
CA LYS A 135 -16.83 -14.87 -7.55
C LYS A 135 -16.77 -13.88 -8.69
N VAL A 136 -15.98 -14.23 -9.69
CA VAL A 136 -15.90 -13.53 -10.96
C VAL A 136 -17.27 -13.59 -11.64
N ASP A 137 -17.74 -12.46 -12.15
CA ASP A 137 -18.93 -12.39 -13.00
C ASP A 137 -18.61 -13.01 -14.38
N ASP A 138 -19.61 -13.57 -15.06
CA ASP A 138 -19.41 -14.09 -16.42
C ASP A 138 -19.12 -12.96 -17.42
N ASP A 139 -19.48 -11.71 -17.10
CA ASP A 139 -19.16 -10.51 -17.87
C ASP A 139 -17.84 -9.88 -17.42
N ASN A 140 -16.80 -10.07 -18.25
CA ASN A 140 -15.48 -9.48 -18.03
C ASN A 140 -15.50 -7.95 -17.88
N LYS A 141 -16.44 -7.25 -18.55
CA LYS A 141 -16.52 -5.80 -18.47
C LYS A 141 -16.99 -5.35 -17.08
N VAL A 142 -17.94 -6.07 -16.49
CA VAL A 142 -18.42 -5.81 -15.13
C VAL A 142 -17.30 -6.02 -14.11
N ASN A 143 -16.50 -7.08 -14.28
CA ASN A 143 -15.35 -7.33 -13.41
C ASN A 143 -14.30 -6.21 -13.50
N GLN A 144 -13.98 -5.74 -14.71
CA GLN A 144 -13.04 -4.63 -14.91
C GLN A 144 -13.54 -3.31 -14.30
N GLU A 145 -14.79 -2.94 -14.57
CA GLU A 145 -15.39 -1.72 -14.00
C GLU A 145 -15.37 -1.76 -12.47
N SER A 146 -15.73 -2.91 -11.87
CA SER A 146 -15.71 -3.08 -10.42
C SER A 146 -14.31 -2.96 -9.82
N LEU A 147 -13.30 -3.53 -10.47
CA LEU A 147 -11.91 -3.46 -10.00
C LEU A 147 -11.33 -2.05 -10.13
N ASN A 148 -11.68 -1.32 -11.19
CA ASN A 148 -11.30 0.08 -11.36
C ASN A 148 -11.91 0.97 -10.26
N ASP A 149 -13.17 0.75 -9.90
CA ASP A 149 -13.82 1.48 -8.80
C ASP A 149 -13.15 1.18 -7.45
N ILE A 150 -12.74 -0.07 -7.21
CA ILE A 150 -11.99 -0.46 -6.01
C ILE A 150 -10.62 0.20 -5.98
N HIS A 151 -9.91 0.19 -7.11
CA HIS A 151 -8.59 0.81 -7.25
C HIS A 151 -8.66 2.32 -6.97
N ASP A 152 -9.60 3.03 -7.61
CA ASP A 152 -9.84 4.46 -7.38
C ASP A 152 -10.25 4.76 -5.92
N PHE A 153 -11.04 3.88 -5.31
CA PHE A 153 -11.37 3.99 -3.89
C PHE A 153 -10.12 3.90 -3.00
N ILE A 154 -9.20 2.97 -3.27
CA ILE A 154 -7.96 2.82 -2.50
C ILE A 154 -7.11 4.09 -2.62
N GLU A 155 -6.86 4.58 -3.84
CA GLU A 155 -6.02 5.76 -4.07
C GLU A 155 -6.58 7.01 -3.36
N LYS A 156 -7.89 7.24 -3.52
CA LYS A 156 -8.59 8.36 -2.85
C LYS A 156 -8.54 8.24 -1.33
N SER A 157 -8.67 7.03 -0.81
CA SER A 157 -8.65 6.75 0.63
C SER A 157 -7.27 6.98 1.22
N VAL A 158 -6.22 6.52 0.54
CA VAL A 158 -4.82 6.76 0.90
C VAL A 158 -4.50 8.25 0.93
N GLN A 159 -4.91 8.99 -0.12
CA GLN A 159 -4.73 10.44 -0.15
C GLN A 159 -5.50 11.15 0.98
N TYR A 160 -6.71 10.68 1.30
CA TYR A 160 -7.50 11.20 2.41
C TYR A 160 -6.78 11.02 3.75
N ILE A 161 -6.29 9.80 4.04
CA ILE A 161 -5.53 9.50 5.26
C ILE A 161 -4.28 10.39 5.35
N PHE A 162 -3.56 10.55 4.24
CA PHE A 162 -2.39 11.42 4.18
C PHE A 162 -2.73 12.88 4.53
N ASN A 163 -3.74 13.45 3.87
CA ASN A 163 -4.13 14.85 4.10
C ASN A 163 -4.60 15.08 5.55
N LYS A 164 -5.32 14.12 6.14
CA LYS A 164 -5.75 14.19 7.54
C LYS A 164 -4.62 14.17 8.55
N LYS A 165 -3.50 13.53 8.20
CA LYS A 165 -2.30 13.52 9.03
C LYS A 165 -1.56 14.86 8.98
N ASP A 166 -1.51 15.48 7.80
CA ASP A 166 -0.85 16.79 7.60
C ASP A 166 -1.67 17.97 8.16
N ASP A 167 -2.99 17.80 8.36
CA ASP A 167 -3.86 18.79 9.03
C ASP A 167 -3.66 18.87 10.57
N LYS A 168 -2.88 17.95 11.19
CA LYS A 168 -2.60 17.90 12.64
C LYS A 168 -1.27 18.60 12.99
#